data_AF-A0A7S2PH85-F1
#
_entry.id   AF-A0A7S2PH85-F1
#
_cell.length_a   1.000
_cell.length_b   1.000
_cell.length_c   1.000
_cell.angle_alpha   90.00
_cell.angle_beta   90.00
_cell.angle_gamma   90.00
#
_symmetry.space_group_name_H-M   'P 1'
#
loop_
_entity.id
_entity.type
_entity.pdbx_description
1 polymer ?
#
loop_
_entity_poly.entity_id
_entity_poly.type
_entity_poly.pdbx_seq_one_letter_code
_entity_poly.pdbx_strand_id
1 'polypeptide(L)'
;PTSSGGPDAGADAGAEGVVPALQALGHKSAKVRARAVAEMVRQLLEQADAAMREVNRPRDELLASLVLQATGDASAQVVQRALQSQAFWSAQPHVEASAALPALESLLARAMRRPEVAAGDTPQAVVDGLLKDPFASQVVPMAVRCLAWLYARGDCSSELGRRIDALALPMILLLAAGAEQLGDAAQTERQPVDELRSAVRSYCAASGLALFQGAAEDSPVTTESLCKAVDIATATELCGIVEGASPEAEHRQAGLLGGVAAKAAAAALLAAAFPRLLTEAEAAAGQAELGAMLLRCARACEQLAALHPE
;
A
#
# COMPACT_ATOMS: atom_id res chain seq x y z
N PRO A 1 50.61 7.61 -39.44
CA PRO A 1 50.30 8.28 -38.15
C PRO A 1 48.89 7.92 -37.69
N THR A 2 48.81 6.90 -36.85
CA THR A 2 47.63 6.51 -36.09
C THR A 2 47.37 7.52 -34.98
N SER A 3 46.15 8.04 -34.87
CA SER A 3 45.66 8.86 -33.76
C SER A 3 44.21 8.42 -33.50
N SER A 4 44.05 7.30 -32.79
CA SER A 4 43.59 7.27 -31.39
C SER A 4 42.22 7.93 -31.21
N GLY A 5 41.18 7.10 -31.31
CA GLY A 5 39.85 7.41 -30.80
C GLY A 5 39.89 7.62 -29.29
N GLY A 6 39.26 8.70 -28.83
CA GLY A 6 38.99 8.97 -27.43
C GLY A 6 37.63 8.39 -27.02
N PRO A 7 37.54 7.57 -25.96
CA PRO A 7 36.29 7.11 -25.40
C PRO A 7 35.85 8.04 -24.27
N ASP A 8 35.34 9.24 -24.59
CA ASP A 8 34.86 10.17 -23.54
C ASP A 8 33.47 10.78 -23.81
N ALA A 9 32.86 10.54 -24.98
CA ALA A 9 31.54 11.11 -25.30
C ALA A 9 30.37 10.43 -24.55
N GLY A 10 30.62 9.35 -23.79
CA GLY A 10 29.58 8.60 -23.08
C GLY A 10 29.29 9.08 -21.65
N ALA A 11 30.26 9.73 -20.99
CA ALA A 11 30.12 10.15 -19.59
C ALA A 11 29.38 11.50 -19.47
N ASP A 12 29.62 12.44 -20.40
CA ASP A 12 29.04 13.79 -20.35
C ASP A 12 27.55 13.81 -20.71
N ALA A 13 27.10 12.99 -21.67
CA ALA A 13 25.69 12.93 -22.08
C ALA A 13 24.76 12.41 -20.96
N GLY A 14 25.30 11.57 -20.05
CA GLY A 14 24.56 11.07 -18.89
C GLY A 14 24.37 12.12 -17.79
N ALA A 15 25.33 13.02 -17.62
CA ALA A 15 25.28 14.07 -16.60
C ALA A 15 24.36 15.25 -17.01
N GLU A 16 24.37 15.63 -18.28
CA GLU A 16 23.60 16.80 -18.79
C GLU A 16 22.08 16.66 -18.58
N GLY A 17 21.53 15.45 -18.60
CA GLY A 17 20.09 15.20 -18.38
C GLY A 17 19.65 15.19 -16.91
N VAL A 18 20.55 14.84 -15.97
CA VAL A 18 20.20 14.63 -14.56
C VAL A 18 20.36 15.90 -13.72
N VAL A 19 21.39 16.71 -13.99
CA VAL A 19 21.64 17.95 -13.23
C VAL A 19 20.44 18.91 -13.23
N PRO A 20 19.75 19.15 -14.36
CA PRO A 20 18.54 19.99 -14.36
C PRO A 20 17.41 19.40 -13.51
N ALA A 21 17.26 18.07 -13.49
CA ALA A 21 16.25 17.40 -12.68
C ALA A 21 16.52 17.56 -11.18
N LEU A 22 17.78 17.37 -10.75
CA LEU A 22 18.21 17.58 -9.36
C LEU A 22 17.96 19.02 -8.89
N GLN A 23 18.33 20.00 -9.72
CA GLN A 23 18.09 21.41 -9.42
C GLN A 23 16.60 21.73 -9.34
N ALA A 24 15.79 21.16 -10.23
CA ALA A 24 14.35 21.36 -10.24
C ALA A 24 13.66 20.72 -9.03
N LEU A 25 14.15 19.58 -8.53
CA LEU A 25 13.66 18.94 -7.30
C LEU A 25 14.00 19.74 -6.03
N GLY A 26 15.11 20.49 -6.02
CA GLY A 26 15.44 21.42 -4.94
C GLY A 26 14.62 22.71 -4.95
N HIS A 27 13.77 22.92 -5.95
CA HIS A 27 13.07 24.19 -6.16
C HIS A 27 11.91 24.37 -5.16
N LYS A 28 11.70 25.62 -4.68
CA LYS A 28 10.64 25.95 -3.69
C LYS A 28 9.22 25.66 -4.19
N SER A 29 8.99 25.84 -5.50
CA SER A 29 7.68 25.61 -6.12
C SER A 29 7.40 24.13 -6.37
N ALA A 30 6.33 23.61 -5.75
CA ALA A 30 5.84 22.24 -5.98
C ALA A 30 5.50 21.97 -7.44
N LYS A 31 5.00 22.97 -8.18
CA LYS A 31 4.70 22.84 -9.62
C LYS A 31 5.94 22.55 -10.46
N VAL A 32 7.08 23.16 -10.10
CA VAL A 32 8.36 22.93 -10.78
C VAL A 32 8.87 21.52 -10.46
N ARG A 33 8.85 21.12 -9.18
CA ARG A 33 9.22 19.77 -8.76
C ARG A 33 8.35 18.69 -9.41
N ALA A 34 7.04 18.87 -9.45
CA ALA A 34 6.10 17.94 -10.07
C ALA A 34 6.34 17.77 -11.57
N ARG A 35 6.68 18.85 -12.28
CA ARG A 35 7.06 18.79 -13.70
C ARG A 35 8.38 18.04 -13.89
N ALA A 36 9.36 18.27 -13.02
CA ALA A 36 10.61 17.54 -13.04
C ALA A 36 10.37 16.03 -12.85
N VAL A 37 9.54 15.63 -11.88
CA VAL A 37 9.16 14.24 -11.67
C VAL A 37 8.49 13.62 -12.90
N ALA A 38 7.52 14.30 -13.49
CA ALA A 38 6.87 13.81 -14.71
C ALA A 38 7.86 13.63 -15.87
N GLU A 39 8.81 14.55 -16.00
CA GLU A 39 9.85 14.48 -17.03
C GLU A 39 10.85 13.35 -16.78
N MET A 40 11.28 13.13 -15.53
CA MET A 40 12.13 11.98 -15.17
C MET A 40 11.43 10.66 -15.48
N VAL A 41 10.15 10.52 -15.10
CA VAL A 41 9.36 9.32 -15.42
C VAL A 41 9.26 9.12 -16.92
N ARG A 42 9.00 10.19 -17.70
CA ARG A 42 8.95 10.13 -19.16
C ARG A 42 10.28 9.63 -19.75
N GLN A 43 11.41 10.20 -19.30
CA GLN A 43 12.74 9.81 -19.76
C GLN A 43 13.10 8.35 -19.45
N LEU A 44 12.67 7.84 -18.29
CA LEU A 44 12.85 6.44 -17.92
C LEU A 44 12.08 5.48 -18.82
N LEU A 45 10.91 5.91 -19.33
CA LEU A 45 10.02 5.08 -20.16
C LEU A 45 10.34 5.14 -21.66
N GLU A 46 10.89 6.24 -22.16
CA GLU A 46 11.12 6.47 -23.61
C GLU A 46 12.34 5.74 -24.19
N GLN A 47 12.82 4.66 -23.58
CA GLN A 47 14.03 4.00 -24.06
C GLN A 47 13.77 3.09 -25.26
N ALA A 48 14.34 3.50 -26.40
CA ALA A 48 14.08 2.93 -27.71
C ALA A 48 14.99 1.75 -28.12
N ASP A 49 16.08 1.43 -27.38
CA ASP A 49 17.03 0.42 -27.88
C ASP A 49 17.80 -0.35 -26.80
N ALA A 50 17.97 -1.66 -26.97
CA ALA A 50 18.59 -2.53 -25.96
C ALA A 50 20.08 -2.22 -25.72
N ALA A 51 20.80 -1.78 -26.76
CA ALA A 51 22.21 -1.39 -26.65
C ALA A 51 22.41 -0.09 -25.86
N MET A 52 21.42 0.82 -25.89
CA MET A 52 21.46 2.08 -25.14
C MET A 52 21.09 1.91 -23.67
N ARG A 53 20.45 0.79 -23.28
CA ARG A 53 20.08 0.52 -21.88
C ARG A 53 21.29 0.34 -20.98
N GLU A 54 22.29 -0.42 -21.42
CA GLU A 54 23.50 -0.64 -20.60
C GLU A 54 24.32 0.64 -20.43
N VAL A 55 24.36 1.50 -21.46
CA VAL A 55 25.07 2.79 -21.40
C VAL A 55 24.35 3.77 -20.46
N ASN A 56 23.01 3.79 -20.50
CA ASN A 56 22.21 4.72 -19.69
C ASN A 56 21.91 4.22 -18.27
N ARG A 57 22.24 2.96 -17.96
CA ARG A 57 21.91 2.32 -16.69
C ARG A 57 22.22 3.17 -15.44
N PRO A 58 23.42 3.76 -15.26
CA PRO A 58 23.70 4.58 -14.08
C PRO A 58 22.81 5.84 -13.98
N ARG A 59 22.51 6.45 -15.14
CA ARG A 59 21.59 7.59 -15.22
C ARG A 59 20.17 7.17 -14.85
N ASP A 60 19.70 6.03 -15.34
CA ASP A 60 18.34 5.54 -15.10
C ASP A 60 18.14 5.10 -13.66
N GLU A 61 19.13 4.43 -13.05
CA GLU A 61 19.14 4.08 -11.62
C GLU A 61 19.03 5.35 -10.75
N LEU A 62 19.74 6.42 -11.13
CA LEU A 62 19.68 7.71 -10.44
C LEU A 62 18.33 8.40 -10.63
N LEU A 63 17.82 8.50 -11.86
CA LEU A 63 16.51 9.08 -12.15
C LEU A 63 15.39 8.34 -11.41
N ALA A 64 15.45 7.00 -11.38
CA ALA A 64 14.47 6.20 -10.70
C ALA A 64 14.54 6.37 -9.17
N SER A 65 15.75 6.47 -8.61
CA SER A 65 15.96 6.82 -7.19
C SER A 65 15.37 8.19 -6.85
N LEU A 66 15.51 9.18 -7.74
CA LEU A 66 14.91 10.51 -7.56
C LEU A 66 13.37 10.48 -7.61
N VAL A 67 12.80 9.65 -8.48
CA VAL A 67 11.34 9.43 -8.53
C VAL A 67 10.85 8.78 -7.22
N LEU A 68 11.56 7.78 -6.70
CA LEU A 68 11.23 7.17 -5.40
C LEU A 68 11.35 8.19 -4.25
N GLN A 69 12.39 9.02 -4.24
CA GLN A 69 12.55 10.09 -3.23
C GLN A 69 11.42 11.13 -3.30
N ALA A 70 10.90 11.43 -4.49
CA ALA A 70 9.79 12.37 -4.67
C ALA A 70 8.48 11.90 -4.01
N THR A 71 8.34 10.60 -3.69
CA THR A 71 7.22 10.09 -2.87
C THR A 71 7.24 10.66 -1.44
N GLY A 72 8.40 11.11 -0.96
CA GLY A 72 8.58 11.80 0.33
C GLY A 72 8.28 13.29 0.30
N ASP A 73 7.91 13.89 -0.85
CA ASP A 73 7.65 15.33 -0.95
C ASP A 73 6.43 15.74 -0.10
N ALA A 74 6.46 16.94 0.49
CA ALA A 74 5.35 17.47 1.29
C ALA A 74 4.11 17.82 0.45
N SER A 75 4.28 18.02 -0.87
CA SER A 75 3.20 18.34 -1.78
C SER A 75 2.57 17.09 -2.38
N ALA A 76 1.26 16.90 -2.18
CA ALA A 76 0.48 15.84 -2.82
C ALA A 76 0.66 15.82 -4.35
N GLN A 77 0.77 17.00 -4.98
CA GLN A 77 0.96 17.13 -6.42
C GLN A 77 2.26 16.48 -6.91
N VAL A 78 3.35 16.62 -6.15
CA VAL A 78 4.64 16.03 -6.52
C VAL A 78 4.59 14.53 -6.35
N VAL A 79 4.05 14.07 -5.22
CA VAL A 79 3.86 12.64 -4.92
C VAL A 79 2.99 11.97 -5.98
N GLN A 80 1.86 12.55 -6.36
CA GLN A 80 0.99 12.02 -7.42
C GLN A 80 1.74 11.78 -8.71
N ARG A 81 2.61 12.72 -9.13
CA ARG A 81 3.40 12.55 -10.35
C ARG A 81 4.39 11.40 -10.27
N ALA A 82 4.93 11.11 -9.09
CA ALA A 82 5.81 9.96 -8.88
C ALA A 82 5.03 8.63 -8.95
N LEU A 83 3.80 8.61 -8.44
CA LEU A 83 2.97 7.40 -8.38
C LEU A 83 2.19 7.12 -9.68
N GLN A 84 2.03 8.10 -10.57
CA GLN A 84 1.09 8.03 -11.68
C GLN A 84 1.43 6.98 -12.76
N SER A 85 2.70 6.60 -12.89
CA SER A 85 3.13 5.72 -13.97
C SER A 85 3.10 4.26 -13.58
N GLN A 86 2.11 3.52 -14.08
CA GLN A 86 2.07 2.07 -13.94
C GLN A 86 3.36 1.42 -14.43
N ALA A 87 3.84 1.78 -15.62
CA ALA A 87 5.02 1.17 -16.23
C ALA A 87 6.28 1.31 -15.37
N PHE A 88 6.43 2.43 -14.66
CA PHE A 88 7.52 2.63 -13.72
C PHE A 88 7.45 1.62 -12.56
N TRP A 89 6.27 1.42 -11.97
CA TRP A 89 6.12 0.51 -10.84
C TRP A 89 6.11 -0.96 -11.25
N SER A 90 5.52 -1.31 -12.40
CA SER A 90 5.31 -2.70 -12.81
C SER A 90 6.46 -3.32 -13.60
N ALA A 91 7.32 -2.52 -14.23
CA ALA A 91 8.26 -3.04 -15.23
C ALA A 91 9.62 -2.34 -15.27
N GLN A 92 9.92 -1.41 -14.36
CA GLN A 92 11.20 -0.68 -14.42
C GLN A 92 12.38 -1.59 -14.07
N PRO A 93 13.30 -1.85 -15.02
CA PRO A 93 14.38 -2.84 -14.83
C PRO A 93 15.48 -2.35 -13.88
N HIS A 94 15.55 -1.04 -13.63
CA HIS A 94 16.58 -0.40 -12.81
C HIS A 94 16.18 -0.24 -11.33
N VAL A 95 14.97 -0.66 -10.97
CA VAL A 95 14.47 -0.59 -9.60
C VAL A 95 13.88 -1.92 -9.23
N GLU A 96 14.54 -2.64 -8.32
CA GLU A 96 13.98 -3.84 -7.71
C GLU A 96 12.75 -3.50 -6.88
N ALA A 97 11.76 -4.40 -6.85
CA ALA A 97 10.59 -4.23 -6.01
C ALA A 97 10.94 -4.04 -4.51
N SER A 98 12.01 -4.70 -4.05
CA SER A 98 12.58 -4.60 -2.70
C SER A 98 13.03 -3.18 -2.34
N ALA A 99 13.55 -2.43 -3.31
CA ALA A 99 14.02 -1.06 -3.15
C ALA A 99 12.88 -0.02 -3.25
N ALA A 100 11.82 -0.36 -3.98
CA ALA A 100 10.65 0.51 -4.16
C ALA A 100 9.70 0.48 -2.95
N LEU A 101 9.54 -0.68 -2.30
CA LEU A 101 8.58 -0.87 -1.21
C LEU A 101 8.78 0.11 -0.02
N PRO A 102 10.00 0.38 0.48
CA PRO A 102 10.20 1.32 1.59
C PRO A 102 9.68 2.74 1.32
N ALA A 103 9.68 3.18 0.06
CA ALA A 103 9.13 4.47 -0.33
C ALA A 103 7.60 4.51 -0.14
N LEU A 104 6.90 3.44 -0.54
CA LEU A 104 5.45 3.30 -0.34
C LEU A 104 5.09 3.10 1.13
N GLU A 105 5.88 2.32 1.89
CA GLU A 105 5.74 2.16 3.34
C GLU A 105 5.78 3.51 4.05
N SER A 106 6.83 4.30 3.81
CA SER A 106 6.98 5.62 4.41
C SER A 106 5.87 6.57 3.99
N LEU A 107 5.42 6.49 2.75
CA LEU A 107 4.35 7.33 2.23
C LEU A 107 3.01 7.03 2.89
N LEU A 108 2.62 5.75 2.93
CA LEU A 108 1.39 5.31 3.57
C LEU A 108 1.40 5.63 5.06
N ALA A 109 2.52 5.35 5.74
CA ALA A 109 2.68 5.72 7.14
C ALA A 109 2.49 7.22 7.38
N ARG A 110 2.97 8.07 6.47
CA ARG A 110 2.76 9.52 6.55
C ARG A 110 1.32 9.94 6.22
N ALA A 111 0.73 9.38 5.18
CA ALA A 111 -0.63 9.72 4.76
C ALA A 111 -1.67 9.28 5.80
N MET A 112 -1.37 8.22 6.56
CA MET A 112 -2.23 7.69 7.62
C MET A 112 -1.89 8.25 9.01
N ARG A 113 -0.83 9.05 9.16
CA ARG A 113 -0.48 9.68 10.45
C ARG A 113 -1.58 10.67 10.82
N ARG A 114 -2.30 10.37 11.90
CA ARG A 114 -3.20 11.31 12.55
C ARG A 114 -2.48 12.09 13.66
N PRO A 115 -2.71 13.40 13.78
CA PRO A 115 -2.22 14.18 14.91
C PRO A 115 -2.79 13.71 16.25
N GLU A 116 -3.98 13.12 16.26
CA GLU A 116 -4.70 12.69 17.48
C GLU A 116 -5.48 11.42 17.16
N VAL A 117 -4.95 10.24 17.51
CA VAL A 117 -5.77 9.02 17.61
C VAL A 117 -6.28 8.99 19.04
N ALA A 118 -7.48 9.53 19.26
CA ALA A 118 -8.15 9.36 20.54
C ALA A 118 -8.52 7.88 20.72
N ALA A 119 -8.44 7.39 21.95
CA ALA A 119 -9.06 6.11 22.30
C ALA A 119 -10.56 6.20 21.97
N GLY A 120 -11.01 5.49 20.93
CA GLY A 120 -12.40 5.57 20.44
C GLY A 120 -12.57 5.78 18.93
N ASP A 121 -11.49 5.95 18.15
CA ASP A 121 -11.61 6.08 16.69
C ASP A 121 -12.20 4.81 16.05
N THR A 122 -13.43 4.91 15.55
CA THR A 122 -14.09 3.83 14.80
C THR A 122 -13.48 3.72 13.39
N PRO A 123 -13.59 2.55 12.72
CA PRO A 123 -13.17 2.41 11.33
C PRO A 123 -13.78 3.50 10.41
N GLN A 124 -15.04 3.86 10.64
CA GLN A 124 -15.70 4.96 9.92
C GLN A 124 -15.01 6.31 10.15
N ALA A 125 -14.69 6.66 11.39
CA ALA A 125 -14.00 7.91 11.70
C ALA A 125 -12.63 7.98 11.03
N VAL A 126 -11.91 6.85 10.96
CA VAL A 126 -10.62 6.76 10.26
C VAL A 126 -10.77 7.02 8.76
N VAL A 127 -11.71 6.34 8.12
CA VAL A 127 -12.00 6.53 6.68
C VAL A 127 -12.45 7.96 6.42
N ASP A 128 -13.38 8.51 7.20
CA ASP A 128 -13.87 9.88 7.04
C ASP A 128 -12.75 10.93 7.08
N GLY A 129 -11.82 10.85 8.04
CA GLY A 129 -10.71 11.79 8.07
C GLY A 129 -9.66 11.55 6.97
N LEU A 130 -9.51 10.33 6.44
CA LEU A 130 -8.69 10.09 5.24
C LEU A 130 -9.28 10.78 4.01
N LEU A 131 -10.61 10.77 3.89
CA LEU A 131 -11.31 11.43 2.78
C LEU A 131 -11.25 12.95 2.89
N LYS A 132 -11.31 13.48 4.12
CA LYS A 132 -11.24 14.92 4.40
C LYS A 132 -9.82 15.48 4.30
N ASP A 133 -8.80 14.66 4.51
CA ASP A 133 -7.41 15.08 4.33
C ASP A 133 -7.06 15.19 2.83
N PRO A 134 -6.73 16.38 2.31
CA PRO A 134 -6.48 16.57 0.88
C PRO A 134 -5.26 15.82 0.37
N PHE A 135 -4.28 15.54 1.23
CA PHE A 135 -3.09 14.77 0.87
C PHE A 135 -3.43 13.28 0.84
N ALA A 136 -4.01 12.74 1.90
CA ALA A 136 -4.31 11.32 2.04
C ALA A 136 -5.33 10.84 1.00
N SER A 137 -6.44 11.56 0.82
CA SER A 137 -7.47 11.25 -0.18
C SER A 137 -6.94 11.14 -1.61
N GLN A 138 -5.87 11.87 -1.92
CA GLN A 138 -5.22 11.89 -3.23
C GLN A 138 -4.11 10.84 -3.38
N VAL A 139 -3.40 10.55 -2.29
CA VAL A 139 -2.16 9.77 -2.34
C VAL A 139 -2.40 8.30 -2.01
N VAL A 140 -3.26 8.00 -1.03
CA VAL A 140 -3.47 6.63 -0.56
C VAL A 140 -4.01 5.70 -1.66
N PRO A 141 -5.04 6.08 -2.45
CA PRO A 141 -5.49 5.23 -3.55
C PRO A 141 -4.37 4.94 -4.56
N MET A 142 -3.54 5.93 -4.88
CA MET A 142 -2.43 5.73 -5.80
C MET A 142 -1.34 4.82 -5.23
N ALA A 143 -1.00 4.98 -3.95
CA ALA A 143 -0.02 4.13 -3.27
C ALA A 143 -0.49 2.66 -3.23
N VAL A 144 -1.78 2.42 -2.96
CA VAL A 144 -2.37 1.07 -2.99
C VAL A 144 -2.31 0.46 -4.40
N ARG A 145 -2.57 1.24 -5.47
CA ARG A 145 -2.36 0.78 -6.85
C ARG A 145 -0.90 0.44 -7.14
N CYS A 146 0.04 1.23 -6.62
CA CYS A 146 1.48 0.97 -6.77
C CYS A 146 1.88 -0.33 -6.05
N LEU A 147 1.33 -0.61 -4.88
CA LEU A 147 1.51 -1.90 -4.19
C LEU A 147 1.00 -3.05 -5.06
N ALA A 148 -0.16 -2.91 -5.70
CA ALA A 148 -0.70 -3.92 -6.62
C ALA A 148 0.25 -4.19 -7.80
N TRP A 149 0.79 -3.11 -8.39
CA TRP A 149 1.75 -3.22 -9.49
C TRP A 149 3.07 -3.84 -9.07
N LEU A 150 3.59 -3.52 -7.88
CA LEU A 150 4.79 -4.16 -7.33
C LEU A 150 4.55 -5.64 -7.04
N TYR A 151 3.40 -5.97 -6.48
CA TYR A 151 3.03 -7.34 -6.14
C TYR A 151 3.01 -8.25 -7.38
N ALA A 152 2.52 -7.73 -8.50
CA ALA A 152 2.42 -8.46 -9.77
C ALA A 152 3.77 -8.66 -10.51
N ARG A 153 4.89 -8.16 -9.99
CA ARG A 153 6.18 -8.27 -10.66
C ARG A 153 6.83 -9.64 -10.48
N GLY A 154 7.58 -10.07 -11.49
CA GLY A 154 8.33 -11.32 -11.45
C GLY A 154 9.50 -11.35 -10.44
N ASP A 155 10.00 -10.19 -10.01
CA ASP A 155 11.02 -10.04 -8.96
C ASP A 155 10.43 -9.85 -7.55
N CYS A 156 9.10 -9.93 -7.40
CA CYS A 156 8.44 -9.90 -6.10
C CYS A 156 8.61 -11.26 -5.38
N SER A 157 9.52 -11.33 -4.41
CA SER A 157 9.69 -12.53 -3.60
C SER A 157 8.49 -12.76 -2.68
N SER A 158 8.27 -14.00 -2.24
CA SER A 158 7.17 -14.31 -1.29
C SER A 158 7.30 -13.54 0.04
N GLU A 159 8.52 -13.23 0.47
CA GLU A 159 8.74 -12.40 1.65
C GLU A 159 8.33 -10.95 1.41
N LEU A 160 8.65 -10.40 0.24
CA LEU A 160 8.22 -9.07 -0.17
C LEU A 160 6.70 -8.99 -0.30
N GLY A 161 6.08 -10.01 -0.92
CA GLY A 161 4.61 -10.14 -1.01
C GLY A 161 3.94 -10.05 0.35
N ARG A 162 4.41 -10.82 1.35
CA ARG A 162 3.88 -10.73 2.72
C ARG A 162 4.02 -9.36 3.36
N ARG A 163 5.10 -8.63 3.08
CA ARG A 163 5.26 -7.24 3.55
C ARG A 163 4.26 -6.31 2.88
N ILE A 164 4.04 -6.49 1.58
CA ILE A 164 3.04 -5.72 0.82
C ILE A 164 1.63 -6.00 1.38
N ASP A 165 1.29 -7.28 1.64
CA ASP A 165 0.02 -7.67 2.23
C ASP A 165 -0.19 -7.04 3.61
N ALA A 166 0.86 -7.02 4.45
CA ALA A 166 0.80 -6.37 5.76
C ALA A 166 0.51 -4.86 5.69
N LEU A 167 0.85 -4.18 4.59
CA LEU A 167 0.54 -2.77 4.37
C LEU A 167 -0.86 -2.56 3.80
N ALA A 168 -1.30 -3.45 2.91
CA ALA A 168 -2.59 -3.35 2.24
C ALA A 168 -3.75 -3.79 3.14
N LEU A 169 -3.55 -4.82 3.96
CA LEU A 169 -4.59 -5.44 4.78
C LEU A 169 -5.30 -4.45 5.74
N PRO A 170 -4.60 -3.58 6.49
CA PRO A 170 -5.28 -2.58 7.32
C PRO A 170 -6.18 -1.64 6.51
N MET A 171 -5.76 -1.24 5.30
CA MET A 171 -6.57 -0.37 4.42
C MET A 171 -7.83 -1.07 3.92
N ILE A 172 -7.73 -2.37 3.62
CA ILE A 172 -8.86 -3.19 3.17
C ILE A 172 -9.88 -3.36 4.30
N LEU A 173 -9.40 -3.64 5.51
CA LEU A 173 -10.24 -3.78 6.70
C LEU A 173 -10.95 -2.46 7.05
N LEU A 174 -10.21 -1.34 7.05
CA LEU A 174 -10.79 -0.03 7.29
C LEU A 174 -11.82 0.34 6.23
N LEU A 175 -11.55 0.05 4.95
CA LEU A 175 -12.49 0.32 3.87
C LEU A 175 -13.76 -0.53 4.03
N ALA A 176 -13.63 -1.83 4.31
CA ALA A 176 -14.77 -2.72 4.47
C ALA A 176 -15.65 -2.29 5.66
N ALA A 177 -15.06 -2.06 6.83
CA ALA A 177 -15.81 -1.70 8.03
C ALA A 177 -16.29 -0.23 8.03
N GLY A 178 -15.46 0.69 7.53
CA GLY A 178 -15.72 2.13 7.58
C GLY A 178 -16.58 2.65 6.43
N ALA A 179 -16.38 2.15 5.19
CA ALA A 179 -17.12 2.64 4.03
C ALA A 179 -18.55 2.08 3.94
N GLU A 180 -18.86 0.96 4.61
CA GLU A 180 -20.24 0.50 4.83
C GLU A 180 -21.04 1.49 5.68
N GLN A 181 -20.41 2.02 6.74
CA GLN A 181 -21.04 2.89 7.73
C GLN A 181 -21.22 4.33 7.25
N LEU A 182 -20.51 4.75 6.20
CA LEU A 182 -20.68 6.08 5.58
C LEU A 182 -22.04 6.23 4.86
N GLY A 183 -22.74 5.12 4.56
CA GLY A 183 -24.10 5.12 4.02
C GLY A 183 -24.29 5.88 2.70
N ASP A 184 -25.54 6.10 2.30
CA ASP A 184 -25.92 6.88 1.09
C ASP A 184 -25.82 8.41 1.29
N ALA A 185 -25.47 8.86 2.51
CA ALA A 185 -25.58 10.25 2.96
C ALA A 185 -24.55 11.21 2.32
N ALA A 186 -23.55 10.71 1.61
CA ALA A 186 -22.51 11.50 0.97
C ALA A 186 -22.57 11.41 -0.57
N GLN A 187 -23.69 11.77 -1.19
CA GLN A 187 -23.79 11.84 -2.67
C GLN A 187 -22.78 12.82 -3.30
N THR A 188 -22.33 13.83 -2.53
CA THR A 188 -21.41 14.88 -2.99
C THR A 188 -19.92 14.57 -2.81
N GLU A 189 -19.55 13.54 -2.04
CA GLU A 189 -18.16 13.17 -1.72
C GLU A 189 -17.83 11.70 -2.08
N ARG A 190 -18.54 11.12 -3.06
CA ARG A 190 -18.31 9.72 -3.48
C ARG A 190 -16.96 9.49 -4.16
N GLN A 191 -16.44 10.49 -4.87
CA GLN A 191 -15.26 10.30 -5.73
C GLN A 191 -14.01 9.78 -4.98
N PRO A 192 -13.61 10.34 -3.82
CA PRO A 192 -12.44 9.84 -3.09
C PRO A 192 -12.67 8.42 -2.52
N VAL A 193 -13.90 8.09 -2.11
CA VAL A 193 -14.27 6.74 -1.65
C VAL A 193 -14.17 5.73 -2.79
N ASP A 194 -14.71 6.09 -3.96
CA ASP A 194 -14.73 5.22 -5.13
C ASP A 194 -13.31 5.01 -5.70
N GLU A 195 -12.45 6.03 -5.64
CA GLU A 195 -11.01 5.89 -5.96
C GLU A 195 -10.32 4.91 -5.01
N LEU A 196 -10.56 5.02 -3.69
CA LEU A 196 -10.00 4.10 -2.71
C LEU A 196 -10.52 2.66 -2.91
N ARG A 197 -11.82 2.49 -3.18
CA ARG A 197 -12.42 1.19 -3.52
C ARG A 197 -11.79 0.61 -4.80
N SER A 198 -11.66 1.42 -5.85
CA SER A 198 -11.02 1.00 -7.10
C SER A 198 -9.57 0.57 -6.91
N ALA A 199 -8.82 1.29 -6.06
CA ALA A 199 -7.44 0.94 -5.73
C ALA A 199 -7.35 -0.37 -4.95
N VAL A 200 -8.18 -0.57 -3.92
CA VAL A 200 -8.25 -1.82 -3.16
C VAL A 200 -8.62 -2.99 -4.08
N ARG A 201 -9.61 -2.84 -4.97
CA ARG A 201 -9.95 -3.88 -5.95
C ARG A 201 -8.78 -4.25 -6.85
N SER A 202 -8.04 -3.24 -7.31
CA SER A 202 -6.85 -3.44 -8.14
C SER A 202 -5.78 -4.25 -7.39
N TYR A 203 -5.58 -3.97 -6.11
CA TYR A 203 -4.70 -4.74 -5.23
C TYR A 203 -5.19 -6.17 -5.06
N CYS A 204 -6.46 -6.33 -4.74
CA CYS A 204 -7.07 -7.63 -4.52
C CYS A 204 -6.92 -8.55 -5.74
N ALA A 205 -7.17 -8.03 -6.94
CA ALA A 205 -6.98 -8.76 -8.20
C ALA A 205 -5.52 -9.19 -8.42
N ALA A 206 -4.53 -8.42 -7.97
CA ALA A 206 -3.12 -8.74 -8.11
C ALA A 206 -2.62 -9.75 -7.07
N SER A 207 -3.15 -9.70 -5.84
CA SER A 207 -2.63 -10.46 -4.68
C SER A 207 -2.81 -11.98 -4.80
N GLY A 208 -3.87 -12.42 -5.47
CA GLY A 208 -4.27 -13.82 -5.54
C GLY A 208 -4.74 -14.45 -4.22
N LEU A 209 -4.76 -13.71 -3.10
CA LEU A 209 -5.18 -14.24 -1.79
C LEU A 209 -6.70 -14.38 -1.70
N ALA A 210 -7.18 -15.47 -1.10
CA ALA A 210 -8.61 -15.79 -1.00
C ALA A 210 -9.42 -14.66 -0.36
N LEU A 211 -8.94 -14.11 0.77
CA LEU A 211 -9.56 -12.95 1.43
C LEU A 211 -9.80 -11.79 0.46
N PHE A 212 -8.84 -11.55 -0.41
CA PHE A 212 -8.85 -10.45 -1.36
C PHE A 212 -9.63 -10.79 -2.64
N GLN A 213 -9.73 -12.07 -3.02
CA GLN A 213 -10.59 -12.49 -4.14
C GLN A 213 -12.08 -12.19 -3.89
N GLY A 214 -12.56 -12.32 -2.65
CA GLY A 214 -13.93 -11.92 -2.28
C GLY A 214 -14.21 -10.41 -2.49
N ALA A 215 -13.16 -9.60 -2.57
CA ALA A 215 -13.21 -8.17 -2.87
C ALA A 215 -12.89 -7.84 -4.34
N ALA A 216 -12.54 -8.82 -5.18
CA ALA A 216 -12.11 -8.63 -6.57
C ALA A 216 -13.28 -8.65 -7.59
N GLU A 217 -14.41 -9.28 -7.25
CA GLU A 217 -15.63 -9.24 -8.08
C GLU A 217 -16.30 -7.86 -8.03
N ASP A 218 -17.14 -7.50 -9.01
CA ASP A 218 -17.87 -6.21 -9.09
C ASP A 218 -18.76 -5.90 -7.84
N SER A 219 -18.82 -6.84 -6.90
CA SER A 219 -19.38 -6.68 -5.56
C SER A 219 -18.70 -5.56 -4.76
N PRO A 220 -19.44 -4.90 -3.86
CA PRO A 220 -18.86 -3.97 -2.90
C PRO A 220 -17.92 -4.72 -1.93
N VAL A 221 -16.76 -4.12 -1.62
CA VAL A 221 -15.87 -4.61 -0.57
C VAL A 221 -16.55 -4.33 0.76
N THR A 222 -17.15 -5.36 1.35
CA THR A 222 -17.99 -5.32 2.53
C THR A 222 -17.41 -6.25 3.59
N THR A 223 -17.71 -5.98 4.86
CA THR A 223 -17.41 -6.89 5.96
C THR A 223 -18.04 -8.26 5.68
N GLU A 224 -19.24 -8.28 5.08
CA GLU A 224 -19.92 -9.51 4.70
C GLU A 224 -19.18 -10.28 3.56
N SER A 225 -18.73 -9.59 2.50
CA SER A 225 -18.04 -10.26 1.39
C SER A 225 -16.67 -10.79 1.82
N LEU A 226 -15.94 -10.03 2.65
CA LEU A 226 -14.68 -10.49 3.25
C LEU A 226 -14.90 -11.69 4.17
N CYS A 227 -15.96 -11.70 4.99
CA CYS A 227 -16.26 -12.78 5.94
C CYS A 227 -16.39 -14.15 5.24
N LYS A 228 -17.00 -14.18 4.05
CA LYS A 228 -17.14 -15.40 3.24
C LYS A 228 -15.79 -15.94 2.73
N ALA A 229 -14.79 -15.07 2.62
CA ALA A 229 -13.47 -15.38 2.08
C ALA A 229 -12.39 -15.67 3.15
N VAL A 230 -12.69 -15.47 4.44
CA VAL A 230 -11.73 -15.75 5.54
C VAL A 230 -11.51 -17.25 5.69
N ASP A 231 -10.33 -17.76 5.34
CA ASP A 231 -9.93 -19.13 5.68
C ASP A 231 -9.10 -19.17 6.99
N ILE A 232 -8.61 -20.35 7.37
CA ILE A 232 -7.80 -20.54 8.59
C ILE A 232 -6.49 -19.74 8.53
N ALA A 233 -5.87 -19.66 7.35
CA ALA A 233 -4.62 -18.91 7.17
C ALA A 233 -4.85 -17.41 7.39
N THR A 234 -5.89 -16.88 6.75
CA THR A 234 -6.34 -15.50 6.89
C THR A 234 -6.71 -15.18 8.34
N ALA A 235 -7.45 -16.07 9.01
CA ALA A 235 -7.83 -15.88 10.42
C ALA A 235 -6.60 -15.79 11.33
N THR A 236 -5.54 -16.54 11.03
CA THR A 236 -4.28 -16.50 11.77
C THR A 236 -3.56 -15.15 11.58
N GLU A 237 -3.56 -14.61 10.37
CA GLU A 237 -2.98 -13.28 10.08
C GLU A 237 -3.77 -12.15 10.77
N LEU A 238 -5.12 -12.22 10.71
CA LEU A 238 -6.00 -11.27 11.41
C LEU A 238 -5.79 -11.31 12.93
N CYS A 239 -5.61 -12.50 13.52
CA CYS A 239 -5.24 -12.62 14.94
C CYS A 239 -3.92 -11.91 15.24
N GLY A 240 -2.93 -12.04 14.36
CA GLY A 240 -1.65 -11.34 14.49
C GLY A 240 -1.80 -9.81 14.49
N ILE A 241 -2.73 -9.27 13.69
CA ILE A 241 -3.06 -7.84 13.70
C ILE A 241 -3.68 -7.43 15.03
N VAL A 242 -4.69 -8.17 15.52
CA VAL A 242 -5.41 -7.82 16.76
C VAL A 242 -4.50 -7.90 17.97
N GLU A 243 -3.78 -9.02 18.11
CA GLU A 243 -2.87 -9.25 19.24
C GLU A 243 -1.77 -8.18 19.28
N GLY A 244 -1.27 -7.76 18.11
CA GLY A 244 -0.17 -6.81 17.98
C GLY A 244 1.12 -7.36 18.60
N ALA A 245 2.23 -7.34 17.86
CA ALA A 245 3.52 -7.39 18.52
C ALA A 245 3.56 -6.24 19.55
N SER A 246 3.90 -6.54 20.81
CA SER A 246 4.15 -5.69 21.98
C SER A 246 3.94 -4.16 21.81
N PRO A 247 3.42 -3.42 22.81
CA PRO A 247 3.36 -1.94 22.77
C PRO A 247 4.69 -1.23 22.41
N GLU A 248 5.84 -1.91 22.49
CA GLU A 248 7.15 -1.43 22.00
C GLU A 248 7.37 -1.59 20.47
N ALA A 249 6.71 -2.56 19.82
CA ALA A 249 6.78 -2.82 18.38
C ALA A 249 5.75 -1.99 17.57
N GLU A 250 4.70 -1.46 18.23
CA GLU A 250 3.76 -0.50 17.62
C GLU A 250 4.46 0.75 17.06
N HIS A 251 5.63 1.09 17.60
CA HIS A 251 6.44 2.23 17.13
C HIS A 251 7.23 1.96 15.84
N ARG A 252 7.41 0.71 15.39
CA ARG A 252 8.36 0.42 14.29
C ARG A 252 7.81 0.09 12.92
N GLN A 253 6.61 -0.46 12.72
CA GLN A 253 6.16 -0.65 11.32
C GLN A 253 4.67 -0.95 11.08
N ALA A 254 3.92 -1.48 12.05
CA ALA A 254 2.53 -1.92 11.82
C ALA A 254 1.46 -1.11 12.57
N GLY A 255 1.83 -0.25 13.52
CA GLY A 255 0.90 0.59 14.30
C GLY A 255 0.40 1.86 13.59
N LEU A 256 0.89 2.17 12.39
CA LEU A 256 0.69 3.47 11.74
C LEU A 256 -0.46 3.52 10.72
N LEU A 257 -0.89 2.39 10.17
CA LEU A 257 -1.96 2.35 9.17
C LEU A 257 -3.29 1.98 9.84
N GLY A 258 -3.91 2.93 10.54
CA GLY A 258 -5.23 2.73 11.16
C GLY A 258 -5.24 2.26 12.61
N GLY A 259 -4.09 1.89 13.20
CA GLY A 259 -3.93 1.63 14.64
C GLY A 259 -5.04 0.75 15.24
N VAL A 260 -5.66 1.25 16.32
CA VAL A 260 -6.74 0.56 17.04
C VAL A 260 -7.96 0.29 16.14
N ALA A 261 -8.28 1.19 15.20
CA ALA A 261 -9.42 1.00 14.29
C ALA A 261 -9.20 -0.18 13.33
N ALA A 262 -7.97 -0.38 12.85
CA ALA A 262 -7.63 -1.53 12.02
C ALA A 262 -7.71 -2.85 12.83
N LYS A 263 -7.27 -2.83 14.11
CA LYS A 263 -7.46 -3.96 15.04
C LYS A 263 -8.95 -4.24 15.28
N ALA A 264 -9.75 -3.20 15.50
CA ALA A 264 -11.18 -3.30 15.68
C ALA A 264 -11.88 -3.90 14.45
N ALA A 265 -11.50 -3.46 13.24
CA ALA A 265 -12.01 -4.01 12.00
C ALA A 265 -11.59 -5.47 11.79
N ALA A 266 -10.33 -5.82 12.10
CA ALA A 266 -9.84 -7.20 12.04
C ALA A 266 -10.61 -8.13 12.99
N ALA A 267 -10.80 -7.70 14.24
CA ALA A 267 -11.55 -8.46 15.25
C ALA A 267 -13.04 -8.57 14.91
N ALA A 268 -13.67 -7.51 14.39
CA ALA A 268 -15.06 -7.57 13.92
C ALA A 268 -15.22 -8.58 12.77
N LEU A 269 -14.29 -8.61 11.82
CA LEU A 269 -14.27 -9.58 10.73
C LEU A 269 -14.06 -11.01 11.25
N LEU A 270 -13.14 -11.21 12.20
CA LEU A 270 -12.91 -12.50 12.85
C LEU A 270 -14.16 -12.99 13.58
N ALA A 271 -14.82 -12.13 14.36
CA ALA A 271 -16.04 -12.46 15.07
C ALA A 271 -17.16 -12.87 14.12
N ALA A 272 -17.30 -12.18 12.97
CA ALA A 272 -18.27 -12.51 11.95
C ALA A 272 -17.98 -13.85 11.24
N ALA A 273 -16.69 -14.15 10.99
CA ALA A 273 -16.27 -15.39 10.34
C ALA A 273 -16.24 -16.61 11.27
N PHE A 274 -16.16 -16.38 12.58
CA PHE A 274 -15.96 -17.41 13.60
C PHE A 274 -16.94 -18.60 13.52
N PRO A 275 -18.27 -18.41 13.37
CA PRO A 275 -19.21 -19.53 13.33
C PRO A 275 -18.97 -20.48 12.14
N ARG A 276 -18.58 -19.92 10.98
CA ARG A 276 -18.25 -20.72 9.79
C ARG A 276 -16.93 -21.46 9.98
N LEU A 277 -15.91 -20.76 10.44
CA LEU A 277 -14.60 -21.36 10.72
C LEU A 277 -14.72 -22.52 11.71
N LEU A 278 -15.57 -22.39 12.74
CA LEU A 278 -15.86 -23.46 13.69
C LEU A 278 -16.53 -24.68 13.02
N THR A 279 -17.44 -24.46 12.07
CA THR A 279 -18.13 -25.56 11.38
C THR A 279 -17.21 -26.29 10.41
N GLU A 280 -16.39 -25.56 9.64
CA GLU A 280 -15.36 -26.13 8.77
C GLU A 280 -14.31 -26.90 9.57
N ALA A 281 -14.03 -26.39 10.77
CA ALA A 281 -13.09 -26.96 11.70
C ALA A 281 -13.52 -28.31 12.28
N GLU A 282 -14.79 -28.46 12.61
CA GLU A 282 -15.35 -29.71 13.10
C GLU A 282 -15.35 -30.80 12.02
N ALA A 283 -15.44 -30.41 10.74
CA ALA A 283 -15.41 -31.32 9.60
C ALA A 283 -13.99 -31.76 9.19
N ALA A 284 -12.96 -30.93 9.40
CA ALA A 284 -11.57 -31.23 9.08
C ALA A 284 -10.83 -31.73 10.34
N ALA A 285 -10.49 -33.02 10.41
CA ALA A 285 -10.00 -33.73 11.60
C ALA A 285 -8.58 -33.34 12.13
N GLY A 286 -8.24 -32.05 12.17
CA GLY A 286 -7.00 -31.48 12.73
C GLY A 286 -7.28 -30.56 13.93
N GLN A 287 -7.76 -31.11 15.05
CA GLN A 287 -8.34 -30.34 16.16
C GLN A 287 -7.37 -29.44 16.95
N ALA A 288 -6.06 -29.71 16.92
CA ALA A 288 -5.11 -29.05 17.83
C ALA A 288 -4.71 -27.63 17.40
N GLU A 289 -4.23 -27.47 16.16
CA GLU A 289 -3.84 -26.15 15.62
C GLU A 289 -5.05 -25.22 15.47
N LEU A 290 -6.19 -25.83 15.19
CA LEU A 290 -7.46 -25.18 14.99
C LEU A 290 -8.12 -24.74 16.30
N GLY A 291 -8.08 -25.58 17.34
CA GLY A 291 -8.49 -25.20 18.69
C GLY A 291 -7.61 -24.06 19.25
N ALA A 292 -6.30 -24.09 18.97
CA ALA A 292 -5.39 -23.00 19.33
C ALA A 292 -5.73 -21.71 18.58
N MET A 293 -6.05 -21.78 17.28
CA MET A 293 -6.50 -20.63 16.48
C MET A 293 -7.83 -20.06 16.99
N LEU A 294 -8.83 -20.89 17.27
CA LEU A 294 -10.12 -20.44 17.80
C LEU A 294 -9.98 -19.77 19.17
N LEU A 295 -9.12 -20.30 20.04
CA LEU A 295 -8.78 -19.67 21.32
C LEU A 295 -8.07 -18.31 21.13
N ARG A 296 -7.21 -18.18 20.12
CA ARG A 296 -6.57 -16.90 19.77
C ARG A 296 -7.60 -15.90 19.24
N CYS A 297 -8.50 -16.32 18.35
CA CYS A 297 -9.62 -15.50 17.89
C CYS A 297 -10.48 -15.01 19.06
N ALA A 298 -10.86 -15.90 19.98
CA ALA A 298 -11.65 -15.55 21.15
C ALA A 298 -10.93 -14.52 22.04
N ARG A 299 -9.63 -14.73 22.32
CA ARG A 299 -8.81 -13.78 23.09
C ARG A 299 -8.66 -12.43 22.39
N ALA A 300 -8.48 -12.43 21.08
CA ALA A 300 -8.41 -11.22 20.26
C ALA A 300 -9.72 -10.42 20.36
N CYS A 301 -10.87 -11.08 20.27
CA CYS A 301 -12.18 -10.46 20.45
C CYS A 301 -12.39 -9.94 21.89
N GLU A 302 -11.98 -10.70 22.91
CA GLU A 302 -12.05 -10.29 24.32
C GLU A 302 -11.18 -9.06 24.61
N GLN A 303 -9.96 -9.01 24.06
CA GLN A 303 -9.06 -7.87 24.17
C GLN A 303 -9.67 -6.60 23.56
N LEU A 304 -10.36 -6.73 22.43
CA LEU A 304 -11.06 -5.59 21.83
C LEU A 304 -12.25 -5.13 22.68
N ALA A 305 -13.07 -6.07 23.18
CA ALA A 305 -14.19 -5.74 24.07
C ALA A 305 -13.71 -4.99 25.34
N ALA A 306 -12.52 -5.32 25.84
CA ALA A 306 -11.90 -4.61 26.96
C ALA A 306 -11.43 -3.17 26.60
N LEU A 307 -11.13 -2.89 25.33
CA LEU A 307 -10.75 -1.56 24.84
C LEU A 307 -11.95 -0.65 24.55
N HIS A 308 -13.16 -1.20 24.39
CA HIS A 308 -14.41 -0.48 24.16
C HIS A 308 -15.52 -0.99 25.09
N PRO A 309 -15.54 -0.61 26.38
CA PRO A 309 -16.43 -1.18 27.40
C PRO A 309 -17.89 -0.67 27.37
N GLU A 310 -18.42 -0.26 26.22
CA GLU A 310 -19.79 0.25 26.08
C GLU A 310 -20.75 -0.74 25.41
#